data_AF-A0A7J9GXE8-F1
#
_entry.id   AF-A0A7J9GXE8-F1
#
_cell.length_a   1.000
_cell.length_b   1.000
_cell.length_c   1.000
_cell.angle_alpha   90.00
_cell.angle_beta   90.00
_cell.angle_gamma   90.00
#
_symmetry.space_group_name_H-M   'P 1'
#
loop_
_entity.id
_entity.type
_entity.pdbx_description
1 polymer ?
#
loop_
_entity_poly.entity_id
_entity_poly.type
_entity_poly.pdbx_seq_one_letter_code
_entity_poly.pdbx_strand_id
1 'polypeptide(L)'
;MVTTGGTSLKDDIMRLYQPVHLLVGTPGRILDLAKKGVCILKDCSMLIMDEADKLLSPEFQPSIEQLIHFLPGNRQILMFSATFPVTVKDFKDRYLKKPYIINLMDELTLKGITQYYAFVEERQKVHCLNTLFSKDHRNRVFHDFRNGACRNLVCTDLFTRGIDIQAVNVVINFDFPKNSETYLHRVC
;
A
#
# COMPACT_ATOMS: atom_id res chain seq x y z
N MET A 1 15.20 8.07 9.68
CA MET A 1 15.66 6.66 9.69
C MET A 1 14.54 5.79 9.15
N VAL A 2 14.88 4.81 8.32
CA VAL A 2 13.93 3.80 7.83
C VAL A 2 14.28 2.44 8.44
N THR A 3 13.31 1.70 8.97
CA THR A 3 13.49 0.33 9.48
C THR A 3 12.34 -0.56 9.03
N THR A 4 12.63 -1.55 8.20
CA THR A 4 11.62 -2.44 7.61
C THR A 4 12.10 -3.89 7.66
N GLY A 5 11.20 -4.84 7.41
CA GLY A 5 11.63 -6.21 7.14
C GLY A 5 12.61 -6.24 5.96
N GLY A 6 13.65 -7.08 6.05
CA GLY A 6 14.67 -7.25 5.01
C GLY A 6 15.94 -6.41 5.18
N THR A 7 16.00 -5.46 6.13
CA THR A 7 17.24 -4.73 6.48
C THR A 7 17.98 -5.38 7.65
N SER A 8 19.31 -5.22 7.68
CA SER A 8 20.16 -5.71 8.78
C SER A 8 19.74 -5.08 10.11
N LEU A 9 19.37 -5.92 11.08
CA LEU A 9 19.06 -5.46 12.44
C LEU A 9 20.23 -4.76 13.12
N LYS A 10 21.45 -5.21 12.84
CA LYS A 10 22.64 -4.57 13.38
C LYS A 10 22.76 -3.12 12.90
N ASP A 11 22.47 -2.86 11.63
CA ASP A 11 22.59 -1.52 11.05
C ASP A 11 21.49 -0.58 11.58
N ASP A 12 20.28 -1.11 11.78
CA ASP A 12 19.19 -0.37 12.40
C ASP A 12 19.52 0.03 13.85
N ILE A 13 20.06 -0.90 14.64
CA ILE A 13 20.53 -0.61 16.00
C ILE A 13 21.62 0.48 15.97
N MET A 14 22.60 0.35 15.06
CA MET A 14 23.68 1.33 14.93
C MET A 14 23.18 2.74 14.61
N ARG A 15 22.17 2.87 13.75
CA ARG A 15 21.55 4.16 13.42
C ARG A 15 20.77 4.76 14.58
N LEU A 16 20.17 3.93 15.45
CA LEU A 16 19.44 4.39 16.63
C LEU A 16 20.34 4.94 17.75
N TYR A 17 21.66 4.67 17.71
CA TYR A 17 22.62 5.34 18.60
C TYR A 17 22.84 6.82 18.22
N GLN A 18 22.45 7.24 17.02
CA GLN A 18 22.46 8.63 16.62
C GLN A 18 21.07 9.26 16.85
N PRO A 19 20.98 10.59 17.05
CA PRO A 19 19.70 11.27 17.16
C PRO A 19 18.82 11.02 15.92
N VAL A 20 17.62 10.48 16.14
CA VAL A 20 16.62 10.23 15.09
C VAL A 20 15.41 11.12 15.32
N HIS A 21 15.21 12.11 14.45
CA HIS A 21 14.05 13.00 14.51
C HIS A 21 12.80 12.43 13.82
N LEU A 22 13.00 11.52 12.86
CA LEU A 22 11.91 10.88 12.11
C LEU A 22 12.24 9.40 11.92
N LEU A 23 11.33 8.52 12.35
CA LEU A 23 11.40 7.08 12.16
C LEU A 23 10.25 6.62 11.26
N VAL A 24 10.60 5.96 10.16
CA VAL A 24 9.65 5.35 9.23
C VAL A 24 9.89 3.86 9.24
N GLY A 25 8.84 3.03 9.31
CA GLY A 25 9.07 1.59 9.35
C GLY A 25 7.82 0.75 9.51
N THR A 26 8.00 -0.56 9.40
CA THR A 26 6.90 -1.50 9.60
C THR A 26 6.58 -1.66 11.09
N PRO A 27 5.30 -1.78 11.48
CA PRO A 27 4.90 -1.80 12.89
C PRO A 27 5.61 -2.88 13.72
N GLY A 28 5.68 -4.10 13.17
CA GLY A 28 6.33 -5.23 13.86
C GLY A 28 7.81 -4.99 14.11
N ARG A 29 8.50 -4.33 13.18
CA ARG A 29 9.93 -4.03 13.30
C ARG A 29 10.20 -2.96 14.35
N ILE A 30 9.45 -1.87 14.32
CA ILE A 30 9.58 -0.81 15.32
C ILE A 30 9.22 -1.34 16.71
N LEU A 31 8.17 -2.15 16.82
CA LEU A 31 7.78 -2.77 18.08
C LEU A 31 8.86 -3.69 18.66
N ASP A 32 9.50 -4.52 17.83
CA ASP A 32 10.61 -5.38 18.26
C ASP A 32 11.78 -4.55 18.83
N LEU A 33 12.17 -3.49 18.12
CA LEU A 33 13.23 -2.57 18.57
C LEU A 33 12.85 -1.83 19.86
N ALA A 34 11.59 -1.44 20.02
CA ALA A 34 11.08 -0.78 21.22
C ALA A 34 11.05 -1.74 22.43
N LYS A 35 10.59 -2.99 22.24
CA LYS A 35 10.59 -4.03 23.27
C LYS A 35 11.99 -4.37 23.77
N LYS A 36 12.99 -4.32 22.89
CA LYS A 36 14.41 -4.52 23.24
C LYS A 36 15.05 -3.30 23.92
N GLY A 37 14.33 -2.19 24.07
CA GLY A 37 14.86 -0.96 24.66
C GLY A 37 15.86 -0.23 23.77
N VAL A 38 15.98 -0.60 22.50
CA VAL A 38 16.87 0.07 21.53
C VAL A 38 16.20 1.31 20.96
N CYS A 39 14.92 1.19 20.60
CA CYS A 39 14.13 2.32 20.08
C CYS A 39 13.31 2.93 21.23
N ILE A 40 13.76 4.08 21.73
CA ILE A 40 13.08 4.80 22.82
C ILE A 40 12.10 5.79 22.22
N LEU A 41 10.80 5.53 22.40
CA LEU A 41 9.72 6.33 21.82
C LEU A 41 9.06 7.32 22.80
N LYS A 42 9.64 7.50 24.00
CA LYS A 42 9.06 8.30 25.09
C LYS A 42 8.83 9.77 24.71
N ASP A 43 9.67 10.32 23.85
CA ASP A 43 9.59 11.72 23.40
C ASP A 43 8.91 11.85 22.02
N CYS A 44 8.39 10.75 21.46
CA CYS A 44 7.72 10.75 20.17
C CYS A 44 6.28 11.28 20.31
N SER A 45 6.10 12.57 20.08
CA SER A 45 4.81 13.25 20.22
C SER A 45 3.84 13.02 19.06
N MET A 46 4.27 12.38 17.96
CA MET A 46 3.45 12.18 16.76
C MET A 46 3.58 10.76 16.21
N LEU A 47 2.45 10.12 15.94
CA LEU A 47 2.34 8.87 15.21
C LEU A 47 1.56 9.10 13.92
N ILE A 48 2.13 8.71 12.78
CA ILE A 48 1.47 8.80 11.48
C ILE A 48 1.24 7.37 10.97
N MET A 49 0.00 7.07 10.60
CA MET A 49 -0.40 5.80 10.01
C MET A 49 -0.92 6.06 8.60
N ASP A 50 -0.10 5.68 7.62
CA ASP A 50 -0.49 5.68 6.20
C ASP A 50 -1.04 4.29 5.82
N GLU A 51 -1.97 4.24 4.86
CA GLU A 51 -2.76 3.03 4.56
C GLU A 51 -3.35 2.35 5.82
N ALA A 52 -4.01 3.14 6.67
CA ALA A 52 -4.42 2.69 8.01
C ALA A 52 -5.38 1.49 8.00
N ASP A 53 -6.19 1.30 6.97
CA ASP A 53 -7.00 0.11 6.73
C ASP A 53 -6.17 -1.17 6.65
N LYS A 54 -4.99 -1.12 6.02
CA LYS A 54 -4.05 -2.26 5.99
C LYS A 54 -3.29 -2.41 7.30
N LEU A 55 -2.85 -1.30 7.91
CA LEU A 55 -2.14 -1.34 9.20
C LEU A 55 -3.02 -1.83 10.36
N LEU A 56 -4.34 -1.66 10.24
CA LEU A 56 -5.33 -2.10 11.21
C LEU A 56 -6.01 -3.41 10.80
N SER A 57 -5.39 -4.18 9.91
CA SER A 57 -5.78 -5.57 9.66
C SER A 57 -5.56 -6.43 10.93
N PRO A 58 -6.23 -7.58 11.05
CA PRO A 58 -6.06 -8.48 12.20
C PRO A 58 -4.60 -8.91 12.46
N GLU A 59 -3.77 -8.91 11.41
CA GLU A 59 -2.36 -9.30 11.46
C GLU A 59 -1.48 -8.22 12.12
N PHE A 60 -1.77 -6.94 11.88
CA PHE A 60 -0.91 -5.82 12.28
C PHE A 60 -1.47 -4.98 13.44
N GLN A 61 -2.79 -4.92 13.59
CA GLN A 61 -3.45 -4.12 14.64
C GLN A 61 -2.88 -4.37 16.03
N PRO A 62 -2.66 -5.62 16.50
CA PRO A 62 -2.10 -5.86 17.84
C PRO A 62 -0.70 -5.24 18.03
N SER A 63 0.09 -5.18 16.96
CA SER A 63 1.44 -4.58 17.00
C SER A 63 1.36 -3.06 17.14
N ILE A 64 0.46 -2.42 16.41
CA ILE A 64 0.20 -0.98 16.49
C ILE A 64 -0.29 -0.61 17.90
N GLU A 65 -1.28 -1.35 18.43
CA GLU A 65 -1.81 -1.10 19.77
C GLU A 65 -0.72 -1.22 20.84
N GLN A 66 0.17 -2.21 20.75
CA GLN A 66 1.31 -2.32 21.67
C GLN A 66 2.31 -1.16 21.51
N LEU A 67 2.61 -0.74 20.28
CA LEU A 67 3.54 0.37 20.01
C LEU A 67 3.05 1.67 20.64
N ILE A 68 1.75 1.91 20.62
CA ILE A 68 1.10 3.07 21.24
C ILE A 68 1.37 3.17 22.76
N HIS A 69 1.62 2.04 23.44
CA HIS A 69 1.98 2.05 24.87
C HIS A 69 3.40 2.57 25.14
N PHE A 70 4.30 2.52 24.15
CA PHE A 70 5.65 3.08 24.26
C PHE A 70 5.68 4.59 23.98
N LEU A 71 4.61 5.15 23.41
CA LEU A 71 4.47 6.57 23.10
C LEU A 71 3.94 7.36 24.32
N PRO A 72 4.25 8.65 24.44
CA PRO A 72 3.69 9.52 25.47
C PRO A 72 2.16 9.62 25.38
N GLY A 73 1.48 9.81 26.51
CA GLY A 73 0.02 9.89 26.56
C GLY A 73 -0.58 11.14 25.90
N ASN A 74 0.21 12.21 25.76
CA ASN A 74 -0.13 13.41 25.00
C ASN A 74 0.57 13.39 23.64
N ARG A 75 0.13 12.48 22.77
CA ARG A 75 0.61 12.31 21.40
C ARG A 75 -0.49 12.70 20.40
N GLN A 76 -0.09 13.19 19.24
CA GLN A 76 -0.95 13.38 18.08
C GLN A 76 -0.90 12.12 17.22
N ILE A 77 -2.06 11.65 16.75
CA ILE A 77 -2.15 10.52 15.81
C ILE A 77 -2.80 11.02 14.52
N LEU A 78 -2.13 10.80 13.39
CA LEU A 78 -2.66 11.07 12.05
C LEU A 78 -2.95 9.73 11.37
N MET A 79 -4.12 9.63 10.77
CA MET A 79 -4.57 8.45 10.04
C MET A 79 -4.91 8.84 8.61
N PHE A 80 -4.25 8.19 7.65
CA PHE A 80 -4.55 8.29 6.23
C PHE A 80 -4.99 6.91 5.74
N SER A 81 -6.14 6.85 5.08
CA SER A 81 -6.65 5.60 4.54
C SER A 81 -7.61 5.89 3.39
N ALA A 82 -7.58 5.02 2.38
CA ALA A 82 -8.51 5.08 1.27
C ALA A 82 -9.90 4.56 1.67
N THR A 83 -9.97 3.59 2.59
CA THR A 83 -11.22 2.98 3.03
C THR A 83 -11.48 3.24 4.52
N PHE A 84 -12.73 3.07 4.96
CA PHE A 84 -13.11 3.30 6.35
C PHE A 84 -13.93 2.14 6.95
N PRO A 85 -13.34 0.93 7.03
CA PRO A 85 -14.00 -0.22 7.63
C PRO A 85 -14.20 -0.04 9.14
N VAL A 86 -15.02 -0.92 9.73
CA VAL A 86 -15.34 -0.90 11.17
C VAL A 86 -14.07 -0.94 12.04
N THR A 87 -13.04 -1.68 11.62
CA THR A 87 -11.74 -1.75 12.34
C THR A 87 -11.05 -0.39 12.45
N VAL A 88 -11.02 0.38 11.36
CA VAL A 88 -10.47 1.74 11.32
C VAL A 88 -11.31 2.69 12.20
N LYS A 89 -12.64 2.57 12.12
CA LYS A 89 -13.57 3.36 12.94
C LYS A 89 -13.37 3.10 14.43
N ASP A 90 -13.34 1.83 14.84
CA ASP A 90 -13.17 1.41 16.23
C ASP A 90 -11.82 1.86 16.79
N PHE A 91 -10.76 1.74 15.98
CA PHE A 91 -9.45 2.23 16.36
C PHE A 91 -9.44 3.75 16.54
N LYS A 92 -10.04 4.51 15.61
CA LYS A 92 -10.19 5.97 15.70
C LYS A 92 -10.88 6.33 17.01
N ASP A 93 -12.03 5.73 17.28
CA ASP A 93 -12.85 6.04 18.47
C ASP A 93 -12.12 5.71 19.78
N ARG A 94 -11.24 4.70 19.77
CA ARG A 94 -10.45 4.29 20.94
C ARG A 94 -9.22 5.16 21.19
N TYR A 95 -8.46 5.51 20.15
CA TYR A 95 -7.11 6.08 20.31
C TYR A 95 -7.00 7.56 19.94
N LEU A 96 -7.88 8.10 19.09
CA LEU A 96 -7.81 9.50 18.66
C LEU A 96 -8.67 10.39 19.58
N LYS A 97 -8.02 11.36 20.23
CA LYS A 97 -8.69 12.34 21.09
C LYS A 97 -9.24 13.49 20.24
N LYS A 98 -10.58 13.59 20.11
CA LYS A 98 -11.28 14.64 19.32
C LYS A 98 -10.69 14.83 17.91
N PRO A 99 -10.69 13.79 17.05
CA PRO A 99 -10.11 13.90 15.71
C PRO A 99 -10.91 14.83 14.81
N TYR A 100 -10.21 15.57 13.96
CA TYR A 100 -10.80 16.22 12.81
C TYR A 100 -10.81 15.25 11.62
N ILE A 101 -11.97 15.07 10.99
CA ILE A 101 -12.14 14.15 9.87
C ILE A 101 -12.19 14.96 8.59
N ILE A 102 -11.23 14.72 7.70
CA ILE A 102 -11.21 15.28 6.35
C ILE A 102 -11.60 14.14 5.41
N ASN A 103 -12.84 14.16 4.93
CA ASN A 103 -13.27 13.24 3.90
C ASN A 103 -13.29 13.97 2.55
N LEU A 104 -12.47 13.51 1.61
CA LEU A 104 -12.38 14.08 0.26
C LEU A 104 -13.29 13.36 -0.74
N MET A 105 -13.93 12.26 -0.34
CA MET A 105 -14.73 11.41 -1.24
C MET A 105 -16.04 11.00 -0.57
N ASP A 106 -17.17 11.37 -1.16
CA ASP A 106 -18.48 10.90 -0.71
C ASP A 106 -18.74 9.43 -1.09
N GLU A 107 -18.11 8.98 -2.19
CA GLU A 107 -18.12 7.60 -2.66
C GLU A 107 -16.74 7.23 -3.21
N LEU A 108 -16.33 5.98 -2.98
CA LEU A 108 -15.11 5.40 -3.55
C LEU A 108 -15.29 5.24 -5.06
N THR A 109 -15.09 6.33 -5.79
CA THR A 109 -15.37 6.39 -7.21
C THR A 109 -14.08 6.43 -8.00
N LEU A 110 -13.97 5.55 -8.99
CA LEU A 110 -12.94 5.57 -10.02
C LEU A 110 -13.21 6.70 -11.02
N LYS A 111 -13.58 7.89 -10.54
CA LYS A 111 -13.89 9.07 -11.36
C LYS A 111 -12.64 9.42 -12.16
N GLY A 112 -12.77 9.38 -13.48
CA GLY A 112 -11.67 9.62 -14.42
C GLY A 112 -11.10 8.36 -15.07
N ILE A 113 -11.46 7.15 -14.60
CA ILE A 113 -11.03 5.89 -15.21
C ILE A 113 -12.20 5.30 -16.02
N THR A 114 -12.03 5.25 -17.34
CA THR A 114 -12.97 4.54 -18.22
C THR A 114 -12.74 3.03 -18.13
N GLN A 115 -13.78 2.29 -17.78
CA GLN A 115 -13.71 0.86 -17.52
C GLN A 115 -14.54 0.09 -18.55
N TYR A 116 -14.00 -1.04 -19.02
CA TYR A 116 -14.67 -1.97 -19.92
C TYR A 116 -14.54 -3.39 -19.37
N TYR A 117 -15.53 -4.24 -19.61
CA TYR A 117 -15.47 -5.66 -19.27
C TYR A 117 -15.93 -6.52 -20.45
N ALA A 118 -15.39 -7.73 -20.52
CA ALA A 118 -15.82 -8.75 -21.48
C ALA A 118 -16.02 -10.07 -20.71
N PHE A 119 -17.19 -10.67 -20.85
CA PHE A 119 -17.45 -12.01 -20.31
C PHE A 119 -16.97 -13.05 -21.32
N VAL A 120 -15.96 -13.83 -20.94
CA VAL A 120 -15.36 -14.87 -21.79
C VAL A 120 -15.07 -16.12 -20.95
N GLU A 121 -15.11 -17.28 -21.59
CA GLU A 121 -14.61 -18.51 -20.96
C GLU A 121 -13.08 -18.44 -20.79
N GLU A 122 -12.54 -19.21 -19.84
CA GLU A 122 -11.10 -19.23 -19.54
C GLU A 122 -10.24 -19.46 -20.79
N ARG A 123 -10.65 -20.42 -21.63
CA ARG A 123 -9.98 -20.77 -22.90
C ARG A 123 -10.02 -19.64 -23.94
N GLN A 124 -10.92 -18.67 -23.80
CA GLN A 124 -11.12 -17.57 -24.74
C GLN A 124 -10.40 -16.29 -24.32
N LYS A 125 -9.93 -16.17 -23.07
CA LYS A 125 -9.24 -14.96 -22.56
C LYS A 125 -8.05 -14.55 -23.44
N VAL A 126 -7.20 -15.50 -23.82
CA VAL A 126 -6.03 -15.24 -24.69
C VAL A 126 -6.47 -14.76 -26.07
N HIS A 127 -7.55 -15.33 -26.62
CA HIS A 127 -8.10 -14.88 -27.89
C HIS A 127 -8.65 -13.46 -27.80
N CYS A 128 -9.43 -13.18 -26.75
CA CYS A 128 -9.98 -11.86 -26.46
C CYS A 128 -8.88 -10.81 -26.29
N LEU A 129 -7.83 -11.12 -25.53
CA LEU A 129 -6.67 -10.25 -25.36
C LEU A 129 -6.00 -9.94 -26.71
N ASN A 130 -5.81 -10.97 -27.54
CA ASN A 130 -5.24 -10.80 -28.88
C ASN A 130 -6.11 -9.96 -29.81
N THR A 131 -7.43 -9.96 -29.64
CA THR A 131 -8.33 -9.10 -30.42
C THR A 131 -8.30 -7.65 -29.98
N LEU A 132 -7.97 -7.37 -28.71
CA LEU A 132 -7.81 -6.00 -28.21
C LEU A 132 -6.54 -5.32 -28.77
N PHE A 133 -5.51 -6.09 -29.10
CA PHE A 133 -4.32 -5.58 -29.75
C PHE A 133 -4.46 -5.62 -31.29
N SER A 134 -4.46 -4.46 -31.95
CA SER A 134 -4.49 -4.41 -33.42
C SER A 134 -3.28 -5.13 -34.04
N LYS A 135 -3.39 -5.59 -35.30
CA LYS A 135 -2.26 -6.21 -36.02
C LYS A 135 -1.01 -5.32 -36.02
N ASP A 136 -1.20 -4.01 -36.18
CA ASP A 136 -0.11 -3.03 -36.17
C ASP A 136 0.52 -2.87 -34.77
N HIS A 137 -0.30 -2.95 -33.73
CA HIS A 137 0.19 -2.94 -32.34
C HIS A 137 1.01 -4.20 -32.05
N ARG A 138 0.60 -5.37 -32.54
CA ARG A 138 1.34 -6.64 -32.39
C ARG A 138 2.70 -6.61 -33.09
N ASN A 139 2.77 -6.10 -34.31
CA ASN A 139 4.02 -6.00 -35.07
C ASN A 139 5.00 -5.00 -34.42
N ARG A 140 4.49 -3.88 -33.91
CA ARG A 140 5.28 -2.89 -33.17
C ARG A 140 5.80 -3.47 -31.85
N VAL A 141 4.96 -4.15 -31.07
CA VAL A 141 5.37 -4.83 -29.82
C VAL A 141 6.45 -5.88 -30.09
N PHE A 142 6.34 -6.65 -31.18
CA PHE A 142 7.36 -7.64 -31.56
C PHE A 142 8.71 -6.99 -31.92
N HIS A 143 8.69 -5.89 -32.68
CA HIS A 143 9.89 -5.13 -33.05
C HIS A 143 10.53 -4.45 -31.82
N ASP A 144 9.73 -3.85 -30.95
CA ASP A 144 10.19 -3.16 -29.74
C ASP A 144 10.70 -4.15 -28.67
N PHE A 145 10.10 -5.36 -28.58
CA PHE A 145 10.59 -6.46 -27.75
C PHE A 145 11.98 -6.94 -28.20
N ARG A 146 12.18 -7.13 -29.52
CA ARG A 146 13.47 -7.52 -30.10
C ARG A 146 14.58 -6.49 -29.86
N ASN A 147 14.20 -5.23 -29.69
CA ASN A 147 15.10 -4.11 -29.43
C ASN A 147 15.24 -3.76 -27.93
N GLY A 148 14.69 -4.58 -27.02
CA GLY A 148 14.84 -4.38 -25.57
C GLY A 148 14.02 -3.21 -24.99
N ALA A 149 13.05 -2.68 -25.74
CA ALA A 149 12.27 -1.49 -25.39
C ALA A 149 10.85 -1.83 -24.89
N CYS A 150 10.70 -2.89 -24.08
CA CYS A 150 9.39 -3.38 -23.64
C CYS A 150 8.50 -2.30 -23.01
N ARG A 151 7.31 -2.08 -23.60
CA ARG A 151 6.24 -1.18 -23.09
C ARG A 151 5.09 -1.92 -22.39
N ASN A 152 5.13 -3.26 -22.33
CA ASN A 152 4.10 -4.08 -21.72
C ASN A 152 4.69 -4.81 -20.52
N LEU A 153 4.09 -4.62 -19.34
CA LEU A 153 4.44 -5.35 -18.12
C LEU A 153 3.30 -6.33 -17.80
N VAL A 154 3.61 -7.62 -17.84
CA VAL A 154 2.72 -8.66 -17.31
C VAL A 154 3.17 -8.97 -15.89
N CYS A 155 2.30 -8.77 -14.92
CA CYS A 155 2.64 -8.99 -13.52
C CYS A 155 1.44 -9.51 -12.72
N THR A 156 1.73 -10.17 -11.61
CA THR A 156 0.74 -10.53 -10.59
C THR A 156 0.56 -9.36 -9.61
N ASP A 157 -0.37 -9.50 -8.65
CA ASP A 157 -0.70 -8.50 -7.63
C ASP A 157 0.49 -7.96 -6.81
N LEU A 158 1.66 -8.60 -6.91
CA LEU A 158 2.86 -8.17 -6.21
C LEU A 158 3.42 -6.85 -6.76
N PHE A 159 3.23 -6.56 -8.05
CA PHE A 159 3.78 -5.38 -8.71
C PHE A 159 2.88 -4.14 -8.61
N THR A 160 1.61 -4.31 -8.26
CA THR A 160 0.66 -3.20 -8.14
C THR A 160 0.74 -2.48 -6.79
N ARG A 161 1.68 -2.88 -5.92
CA ARG A 161 1.85 -2.30 -4.59
C ARG A 161 3.23 -1.65 -4.47
N GLY A 162 3.25 -0.31 -4.48
CA GLY A 162 4.43 0.48 -4.09
C GLY A 162 5.45 0.77 -5.19
N ILE A 163 5.17 0.40 -6.45
CA ILE A 163 5.95 0.85 -7.61
C ILE A 163 5.13 1.92 -8.32
N ASP A 164 5.57 3.17 -8.22
CA ASP A 164 4.99 4.28 -8.99
C ASP A 164 5.42 4.16 -10.46
N ILE A 165 4.55 3.56 -11.28
CA ILE A 165 4.73 3.50 -12.73
C ILE A 165 4.05 4.73 -13.32
N GLN A 166 4.84 5.77 -13.57
CA GLN A 166 4.34 6.98 -14.20
C GLN A 166 3.78 6.69 -15.60
N ALA A 167 2.57 7.18 -15.85
CA ALA A 167 1.89 7.16 -17.16
C ALA A 167 1.47 5.78 -17.70
N VAL A 168 0.74 4.99 -16.90
CA VAL A 168 -0.02 3.83 -17.42
C VAL A 168 -1.28 4.32 -18.13
N ASN A 169 -1.36 4.12 -19.45
CA ASN A 169 -2.54 4.50 -20.22
C ASN A 169 -3.67 3.47 -20.19
N VAL A 170 -3.32 2.18 -20.01
CA VAL A 170 -4.26 1.06 -20.06
C VAL A 170 -3.82 0.00 -19.06
N VAL A 171 -4.75 -0.42 -18.20
CA VAL A 171 -4.61 -1.59 -17.32
C VAL A 171 -5.51 -2.69 -17.85
N ILE A 172 -4.97 -3.89 -18.04
CA ILE A 172 -5.75 -5.07 -18.45
C ILE A 172 -5.75 -6.09 -17.31
N ASN A 173 -6.90 -6.27 -16.68
CA ASN A 173 -7.13 -7.35 -15.72
C ASN A 173 -7.43 -8.66 -16.47
N PHE A 174 -6.39 -9.43 -16.80
CA PHE A 174 -6.56 -10.73 -17.46
C PHE A 174 -7.33 -11.73 -16.59
N ASP A 175 -7.00 -11.75 -15.29
CA ASP A 175 -7.75 -12.47 -14.27
C ASP A 175 -8.47 -11.48 -13.37
N PHE A 176 -9.76 -11.68 -13.18
CA PHE A 176 -10.56 -10.81 -12.32
C PHE A 176 -10.09 -10.95 -10.86
N PRO A 177 -9.83 -9.84 -10.15
CA PRO A 177 -9.38 -9.88 -8.76
C PRO A 177 -10.45 -10.47 -7.84
N LYS A 178 -10.00 -11.15 -6.78
CA LYS A 178 -10.90 -11.83 -5.83
C LYS A 178 -11.70 -10.88 -4.93
N ASN A 179 -11.24 -9.64 -4.77
CA ASN A 179 -11.89 -8.62 -3.94
C ASN A 179 -11.76 -7.22 -4.59
N SER A 180 -12.63 -6.31 -4.16
CA SER A 180 -12.70 -4.93 -4.68
C SER A 180 -11.44 -4.13 -4.35
N GLU A 181 -10.83 -4.33 -3.19
CA GLU A 181 -9.59 -3.65 -2.80
C GLU A 181 -8.45 -3.93 -3.78
N THR A 182 -8.26 -5.20 -4.18
CA THR A 182 -7.24 -5.59 -5.16
C THR A 182 -7.57 -5.00 -6.53
N TYR A 183 -8.84 -4.93 -6.91
CA TYR A 183 -9.24 -4.27 -8.16
C TYR A 183 -8.79 -2.81 -8.18
N LEU A 184 -9.10 -2.05 -7.12
CA LEU A 184 -8.75 -0.65 -6.98
C LEU A 184 -7.24 -0.44 -7.05
N HIS A 185 -6.46 -1.26 -6.35
CA HIS A 185 -5.00 -1.21 -6.41
C HIS A 185 -4.41 -1.54 -7.78
N ARG A 186 -5.13 -2.25 -8.66
CA ARG A 186 -4.65 -2.54 -10.02
C ARG A 186 -4.92 -1.41 -10.99
N VAL A 187 -6.00 -0.65 -10.80
CA VAL A 187 -6.47 0.38 -11.75
C VAL A 187 -6.08 1.80 -11.37
N CYS A 188 -5.72 2.04 -10.11
CA CYS A 188 -5.20 3.29 -9.57
C CYS A 188 -3.68 3.24 -9.43
#